data_AF-A0A2W5Q922-F1
#
_entry.id   AF-A0A2W5Q922-F1
#
_cell.length_a   1.000
_cell.length_b   1.000
_cell.length_c   1.000
_cell.angle_alpha   90.00
_cell.angle_beta   90.00
_cell.angle_gamma   90.00
#
_symmetry.space_group_name_H-M   'P 1'
#
loop_
_entity.id
_entity.type
_entity.pdbx_description
1 polymer ?
#
loop_
_entity_poly.entity_id
_entity_poly.type
_entity_poly.pdbx_seq_one_letter_code
_entity_poly.pdbx_strand_id
1 'polypeptide(L)'
;LLVYPETMMDNLEKMGGLVFSQKTLLALTQAGIAREDAYRIVQRNAMKVWESRGTKKLLDLLKEDADVVAKIAVKDLENIFKYEDYIAAVGDIIEAVVA
;
A
#
# COMPACT_ATOMS: atom_id res chain seq x y z
N LEU A 1 22.38 -13.05 -17.73
CA LEU A 1 21.36 -13.06 -16.65
C LEU A 1 20.00 -12.92 -17.32
N LEU A 2 19.00 -13.70 -16.89
CA LEU A 2 17.61 -13.57 -17.36
C LEU A 2 16.79 -12.81 -16.32
N VAL A 3 15.98 -11.86 -16.76
CA VAL A 3 15.10 -11.02 -15.92
C VAL A 3 13.66 -11.30 -16.35
N TYR A 4 12.77 -11.51 -15.37
CA TYR A 4 11.36 -11.83 -15.58
C TYR A 4 10.46 -10.76 -14.93
N PRO A 5 10.17 -9.64 -15.62
CA PRO A 5 9.39 -8.53 -15.06
C PRO A 5 7.99 -8.93 -14.60
N GLU A 6 7.32 -9.80 -15.35
CA GLU A 6 5.97 -10.28 -15.00
C GLU A 6 5.98 -11.03 -13.66
N THR A 7 6.95 -11.93 -13.45
CA THR A 7 7.10 -12.64 -12.17
C THR A 7 7.44 -11.69 -11.01
N MET A 8 8.19 -10.62 -11.26
CA MET A 8 8.45 -9.59 -10.24
C MET A 8 7.15 -8.89 -9.81
N MET A 9 6.32 -8.50 -10.79
CA MET A 9 5.03 -7.87 -10.52
C MET A 9 4.07 -8.84 -9.79
N ASP A 10 3.97 -10.08 -10.27
CA ASP A 10 3.14 -11.10 -9.62
C ASP A 10 3.54 -11.31 -8.15
N ASN A 11 4.84 -11.31 -7.87
CA ASN A 11 5.34 -11.44 -6.50
C ASN A 11 4.91 -10.29 -5.59
N LEU A 12 4.88 -9.05 -6.11
CA LEU A 12 4.40 -7.89 -5.36
C LEU A 12 2.89 -7.97 -5.09
N GLU A 13 2.12 -8.44 -6.06
CA GLU A 13 0.66 -8.54 -5.99
C GLU A 13 0.14 -9.73 -5.17
N LYS A 14 0.99 -10.75 -4.93
CA LYS A 14 0.63 -11.97 -4.19
C LYS A 14 -0.04 -11.71 -2.85
N MET A 15 0.34 -10.64 -2.16
CA MET A 15 -0.19 -10.30 -0.85
C MET A 15 -1.27 -9.22 -0.90
N GLY A 16 -2.02 -9.13 -2.00
CA GLY A 16 -3.24 -8.32 -2.08
C GLY A 16 -3.06 -6.86 -1.71
N GLY A 17 -1.91 -6.27 -2.04
CA GLY A 17 -1.59 -4.87 -1.75
C GLY A 17 -1.07 -4.59 -0.33
N LEU A 18 -0.64 -5.59 0.44
CA LEU A 18 -0.03 -5.35 1.76
C LEU A 18 1.23 -4.46 1.73
N VAL A 19 1.93 -4.40 0.59
CA VAL A 19 3.06 -3.48 0.37
C VAL A 19 2.69 -2.00 0.58
N PHE A 20 1.42 -1.65 0.38
CA PHE A 20 0.90 -0.29 0.56
C PHE A 20 0.56 0.05 2.03
N SER A 21 0.67 -0.90 2.97
CA SER A 21 0.28 -0.71 4.38
C SER A 21 0.94 0.49 5.05
N GLN A 22 2.21 0.76 4.77
CA GLN A 22 2.92 1.92 5.31
C GLN A 22 2.37 3.25 4.76
N LYS A 23 2.12 3.33 3.44
CA LYS A 23 1.55 4.56 2.85
C LYS A 23 0.13 4.80 3.34
N THR A 24 -0.66 3.73 3.52
CA THR A 24 -1.98 3.81 4.17
C THR A 24 -1.88 4.36 5.59
N LEU A 25 -0.93 3.87 6.40
CA LEU A 25 -0.71 4.39 7.75
C LEU A 25 -0.40 5.89 7.72
N LEU A 26 0.50 6.33 6.84
CA LEU A 26 0.87 7.74 6.71
C LEU A 26 -0.33 8.59 6.28
N ALA A 27 -1.11 8.14 5.30
CA ALA A 27 -2.30 8.85 4.84
C ALA A 27 -3.34 9.02 5.96
N LEU A 28 -3.57 8.00 6.77
CA LEU A 28 -4.47 8.09 7.94
C LEU A 28 -3.96 9.10 8.96
N THR A 29 -2.65 9.13 9.23
CA THR A 29 -2.07 10.13 10.13
C THR A 29 -2.18 11.55 9.58
N GLN A 30 -1.98 11.72 8.27
CA GLN A 30 -2.13 13.02 7.59
C GLN A 30 -3.60 13.49 7.56
N ALA A 31 -4.56 12.55 7.54
CA ALA A 31 -5.98 12.83 7.69
C ALA A 31 -6.42 13.11 9.15
N GLY A 32 -5.45 13.20 10.08
CA GLY A 32 -5.68 13.59 11.47
C GLY A 32 -6.03 12.46 12.43
N ILE A 33 -5.82 11.19 12.04
CA ILE A 33 -5.93 10.05 12.96
C ILE A 33 -4.64 9.94 13.78
N ALA A 34 -4.76 9.70 15.08
CA ALA A 34 -3.61 9.45 15.94
C ALA A 34 -2.80 8.24 15.43
N ARG A 35 -1.47 8.31 15.51
CA ARG A 35 -0.58 7.27 14.96
C ARG A 35 -0.90 5.86 15.46
N GLU A 36 -1.23 5.72 16.73
CA GLU A 36 -1.59 4.42 17.32
C GLU A 36 -2.89 3.86 16.73
N ASP A 37 -3.89 4.72 16.54
CA ASP A 37 -5.17 4.30 15.94
C ASP A 37 -5.01 4.01 14.45
N ALA A 38 -4.21 4.79 13.73
CA ALA A 38 -3.85 4.50 12.34
C ALA A 38 -3.17 3.13 12.22
N TYR A 39 -2.26 2.79 13.16
CA TYR A 39 -1.64 1.46 13.21
C TYR A 39 -2.67 0.36 13.43
N ARG A 40 -3.59 0.52 14.39
CA ARG A 40 -4.67 -0.46 14.65
C ARG A 40 -5.58 -0.66 13.44
N ILE A 41 -5.97 0.41 12.77
CA ILE A 41 -6.82 0.38 11.56
C ILE A 41 -6.10 -0.34 10.41
N VAL A 42 -4.83 -0.01 10.17
CA VAL A 42 -4.05 -0.69 9.13
C VAL A 42 -3.87 -2.16 9.49
N GLN A 43 -3.49 -2.46 10.72
CA GLN A 43 -3.27 -3.83 11.18
C GLN A 43 -4.52 -4.70 11.04
N ARG A 44 -5.70 -4.23 11.50
CA ARG A 44 -6.92 -5.06 11.42
C ARG A 44 -7.34 -5.37 9.99
N ASN A 45 -7.07 -4.48 9.03
CA ASN A 45 -7.37 -4.73 7.62
C ASN A 45 -6.27 -5.58 6.95
N ALA A 46 -5.00 -5.33 7.28
CA ALA A 46 -3.88 -6.12 6.79
C ALA A 46 -3.96 -7.58 7.24
N MET A 47 -4.37 -7.85 8.48
CA MET A 47 -4.53 -9.20 9.00
C MET A 47 -5.59 -10.00 8.23
N LYS A 48 -6.70 -9.38 7.82
CA LYS A 48 -7.72 -10.04 6.98
C LYS A 48 -7.15 -10.44 5.61
N VAL A 49 -6.28 -9.61 5.01
CA VAL A 49 -5.58 -9.95 3.76
C VAL A 49 -4.63 -11.12 3.99
N TRP A 50 -3.84 -11.07 5.06
CA TRP A 50 -2.88 -12.11 5.43
C TRP A 50 -3.54 -13.47 5.64
N GLU A 51 -4.61 -13.51 6.44
CA GLU A 51 -5.40 -14.71 6.72
C GLU A 51 -6.04 -15.29 5.44
N SER A 52 -6.44 -14.42 4.52
CA SER A 52 -6.98 -14.80 3.22
C SER A 52 -5.92 -15.22 2.19
N ARG A 53 -4.62 -15.20 2.57
CA ARG A 53 -3.48 -15.45 1.67
C ARG A 53 -3.49 -14.56 0.42
N GLY A 54 -3.84 -13.28 0.59
CA GLY A 54 -3.84 -12.29 -0.50
C GLY A 54 -5.03 -12.37 -1.47
N THR A 55 -6.00 -13.27 -1.22
CA THR A 55 -7.23 -13.35 -2.01
C THR A 55 -8.14 -12.14 -1.79
N LYS A 56 -8.20 -11.61 -0.57
CA LYS A 56 -8.76 -10.28 -0.29
C LYS A 56 -7.74 -9.20 -0.60
N LYS A 57 -8.21 -8.02 -1.02
CA LYS A 57 -7.35 -6.86 -1.29
C LYS A 57 -7.44 -5.85 -0.16
N LEU A 58 -6.30 -5.28 0.22
CA LEU A 58 -6.24 -4.29 1.30
C LEU A 58 -7.08 -3.06 0.98
N LEU A 59 -7.04 -2.58 -0.26
CA LEU A 59 -7.82 -1.42 -0.72
C LEU A 59 -9.33 -1.64 -0.51
N ASP A 60 -9.85 -2.80 -0.90
CA ASP A 60 -11.29 -3.10 -0.76
C ASP A 60 -11.70 -3.13 0.71
N LEU A 61 -10.89 -3.76 1.55
CA LEU A 61 -11.13 -3.80 3.01
C LEU A 61 -11.11 -2.40 3.65
N LEU A 62 -10.24 -1.51 3.17
CA LEU A 62 -10.18 -0.12 3.63
C LEU A 62 -11.39 0.70 3.17
N LYS A 63 -11.93 0.43 1.98
CA LYS A 63 -13.17 1.06 1.47
C LYS A 63 -14.40 0.64 2.27
N GLU A 64 -14.37 -0.53 2.90
CA GLU A 64 -15.43 -1.04 3.78
C GLU A 64 -15.26 -0.62 5.25
N ASP A 65 -14.10 -0.06 5.61
CA ASP A 65 -13.79 0.30 6.99
C ASP A 65 -14.31 1.70 7.34
N ALA A 66 -15.29 1.75 8.25
CA ALA A 66 -15.96 2.99 8.66
C ALA A 66 -15.00 4.06 9.20
N ASP A 67 -13.95 3.68 9.94
CA ASP A 67 -13.00 4.65 10.51
C ASP A 67 -12.12 5.27 9.41
N VAL A 68 -11.89 4.52 8.31
CA VAL A 68 -11.12 4.97 7.16
C VAL A 68 -11.96 5.91 6.29
N VAL A 69 -13.15 5.47 5.85
CA VAL A 69 -13.99 6.26 4.93
C VAL A 69 -14.58 7.51 5.59
N ALA A 70 -14.63 7.57 6.92
CA ALA A 70 -14.95 8.79 7.65
C ALA A 70 -13.87 9.88 7.54
N LYS A 71 -12.64 9.53 7.12
CA LYS A 71 -11.47 10.43 7.09
C LYS A 71 -10.86 10.62 5.71
N ILE A 72 -10.91 9.60 4.85
CA ILE A 72 -10.30 9.61 3.53
C ILE A 72 -11.34 9.22 2.49
N ALA A 73 -11.50 10.02 1.44
CA ALA A 73 -12.40 9.70 0.34
C ALA A 73 -11.90 8.48 -0.43
N VAL A 74 -12.82 7.69 -1.00
CA VAL A 74 -12.49 6.47 -1.76
C VAL A 74 -11.49 6.74 -2.89
N LYS A 75 -11.66 7.85 -3.61
CA LYS A 75 -10.74 8.27 -4.67
C LYS A 75 -9.31 8.53 -4.16
N ASP A 76 -9.19 9.08 -2.95
CA ASP A 76 -7.89 9.36 -2.34
C ASP A 76 -7.25 8.08 -1.82
N LEU A 77 -8.03 7.11 -1.35
CA LEU A 77 -7.53 5.76 -1.04
C LEU A 77 -6.94 5.10 -2.29
N GLU A 78 -7.61 5.16 -3.44
CA GLU A 78 -7.09 4.59 -4.69
C GLU A 78 -5.76 5.22 -5.11
N ASN A 79 -5.54 6.50 -4.82
CA ASN A 79 -4.27 7.16 -5.11
C ASN A 79 -3.10 6.64 -4.27
N ILE A 80 -3.36 6.07 -3.08
CA ILE A 80 -2.30 5.49 -2.23
C ILE A 80 -1.70 4.23 -2.88
N PHE A 81 -2.51 3.49 -3.63
CA PHE A 81 -2.19 2.17 -4.21
C PHE A 81 -1.54 2.30 -5.61
N LYS A 82 -0.49 3.11 -5.70
CA LYS A 82 0.30 3.38 -6.90
C LYS A 82 1.76 3.07 -6.68
N TYR A 83 2.35 2.27 -7.57
CA TYR A 83 3.75 1.84 -7.48
C TYR A 83 4.74 2.93 -7.90
N GLU A 84 4.30 3.83 -8.77
CA GLU A 84 5.07 4.93 -9.34
C GLU A 84 5.72 5.77 -8.24
N ASP A 85 5.00 5.99 -7.14
CA ASP A 85 5.48 6.75 -5.98
C ASP A 85 6.68 6.08 -5.27
N TYR A 86 6.82 4.75 -5.35
CA TYR A 86 7.95 4.03 -4.74
C TYR A 86 9.22 4.11 -5.59
N ILE A 87 9.08 4.33 -6.89
CA ILE A 87 10.19 4.30 -7.84
C ILE A 87 10.54 5.68 -8.42
N ALA A 88 9.88 6.73 -7.95
CA ALA A 88 10.02 8.09 -8.48
C ALA A 88 11.48 8.59 -8.54
N ALA A 89 12.32 8.19 -7.57
CA ALA A 89 13.74 8.60 -7.50
C ALA A 89 14.72 7.55 -8.07
N VAL A 90 14.24 6.39 -8.56
CA VAL A 90 15.12 5.27 -8.93
C VAL A 90 16.01 5.62 -10.12
N GLY A 91 15.50 6.37 -11.10
CA GLY A 91 16.28 6.80 -12.27
C GLY A 91 17.53 7.59 -11.89
N ASP A 92 17.34 8.66 -11.11
CA ASP A 92 18.42 9.54 -10.64
C ASP A 92 19.48 8.79 -9.84
N ILE A 93 19.05 7.85 -8.99
CA ILE A 93 19.95 7.04 -8.16
C ILE A 93 20.78 6.08 -9.01
N ILE A 94 20.17 5.42 -10.00
CA ILE A 94 20.90 4.51 -10.91
C ILE A 94 21.92 5.30 -11.72
N GLU A 95 21.53 6.44 -12.27
CA GLU A 95 22.42 7.30 -13.07
C GLU A 95 23.63 7.75 -12.23
N ALA A 96 23.41 8.19 -11.00
CA ALA A 96 24.47 8.65 -10.10
C ALA A 96 25.50 7.56 -9.71
N VAL A 97 25.14 6.28 -9.78
CA VAL A 97 26.02 5.16 -9.41
C VAL A 97 26.72 4.54 -10.63
N VAL A 98 26.12 4.64 -11.81
CA VAL A 98 26.65 4.06 -13.06
C VAL A 98 27.60 5.02 -13.79
N ALA A 99 27.44 6.33 -13.59
CA ALA A 99 28.35 7.36 -14.11
C ALA A 99 29.73 7.33 -13.42
#